data_AF-A0A942NC44-F1
#
_entry.id   AF-A0A942NC44-F1
#
_cell.length_a   1.000
_cell.length_b   1.000
_cell.length_c   1.000
_cell.angle_alpha   90.00
_cell.angle_beta   90.00
_cell.angle_gamma   90.00
#
_symmetry.space_group_name_H-M   'P 1'
#
loop_
_entity.id
_entity.type
_entity.pdbx_description
1 polymer ?
#
loop_
_entity_poly.entity_id
_entity_poly.type
_entity_poly.pdbx_seq_one_letter_code
_entity_poly.pdbx_strand_id
1 'polypeptide(L)'
;MTRLILEQYSKLHQYDFYYDAETPVPLITSELHFRRCLLLTQASEAFPECDWYVWMDTDIYVQSMHRRIEECIDLTDPTILYHVFHEKPWLYPVNTGVKFIHKSVIHWEKEIYSKRENVLIPLNRNW
;
A
#
# COMPACT_ATOMS: atom_id res chain seq x y z
N MET A 1 -7.71 -15.30 2.64
CA MET A 1 -6.63 -15.92 3.44
C MET A 1 -5.61 -14.88 3.86
N THR A 2 -5.11 -14.08 2.92
CA THR A 2 -4.11 -13.02 3.14
C THR A 2 -4.48 -12.02 4.24
N ARG A 3 -5.72 -11.50 4.25
CA ARG A 3 -6.22 -10.57 5.28
C ARG A 3 -5.98 -11.07 6.71
N LEU A 4 -6.35 -12.32 7.02
CA LEU A 4 -6.25 -12.87 8.38
C LEU A 4 -4.79 -12.98 8.83
N ILE A 5 -3.89 -13.30 7.90
CA ILE A 5 -2.45 -13.37 8.17
C ILE A 5 -1.91 -11.97 8.48
N LEU A 6 -2.29 -10.97 7.68
CA LEU A 6 -1.91 -9.58 7.91
C LEU A 6 -2.44 -9.04 9.23
N GLU A 7 -3.71 -9.31 9.57
CA GLU A 7 -4.31 -8.92 10.84
C GLU A 7 -3.58 -9.54 12.05
N GLN A 8 -3.23 -10.82 11.96
CA GLN A 8 -2.43 -11.49 12.99
C GLN A 8 -1.03 -10.90 13.12
N TYR A 9 -0.39 -10.57 12.01
CA TYR A 9 0.94 -9.96 12.00
C TYR A 9 0.93 -8.56 12.61
N SER A 10 -0.04 -7.73 12.21
CA SER A 10 -0.24 -6.40 12.77
C SER A 10 -0.49 -6.47 14.28
N LYS A 11 -1.35 -7.40 14.73
CA LYS A 11 -1.61 -7.59 16.16
C LYS A 11 -0.37 -8.03 16.94
N LEU A 12 0.45 -8.93 16.39
CA LEU A 12 1.66 -9.43 17.05
C LEU A 12 2.68 -8.31 17.28
N HIS A 13 2.86 -7.42 16.31
CA HIS A 13 3.87 -6.36 16.33
C HIS A 13 3.35 -5.00 16.79
N GLN A 14 2.05 -4.93 17.11
CA GLN A 14 1.34 -3.72 17.53
C GLN A 14 1.31 -2.63 16.44
N TYR A 15 1.09 -3.06 15.19
CA TYR A 15 0.77 -2.16 14.10
C TYR A 15 -0.74 -1.98 13.99
N ASP A 16 -1.17 -0.77 13.63
CA ASP A 16 -2.55 -0.52 13.19
C ASP A 16 -2.84 -1.28 11.89
N PHE A 17 -4.09 -1.74 11.73
CA PHE A 17 -4.52 -2.50 10.56
C PHE A 17 -5.84 -1.94 10.02
N TYR A 18 -5.78 -1.40 8.80
CA TYR A 18 -6.93 -0.93 8.06
C TYR A 18 -7.27 -1.91 6.92
N TYR A 19 -8.53 -2.33 6.83
CA TYR A 19 -9.03 -3.15 5.73
C TYR A 19 -10.44 -2.72 5.36
N ASP A 20 -10.64 -2.30 4.12
CA ASP A 20 -11.96 -1.95 3.59
C ASP A 20 -12.66 -3.18 3.00
N ALA A 21 -13.69 -3.66 3.70
CA ALA A 21 -14.55 -4.74 3.26
C ALA A 21 -15.90 -4.26 2.70
N GLU A 22 -16.22 -2.98 2.87
CA GLU A 22 -17.57 -2.45 2.69
C GLU A 22 -17.76 -1.75 1.35
N THR A 23 -16.70 -1.10 0.82
CA THR A 23 -16.85 -0.34 -0.41
C THR A 23 -16.90 -1.28 -1.64
N PRO A 24 -17.93 -1.17 -2.50
CA PRO A 24 -18.05 -1.99 -3.71
C PRO A 24 -16.82 -1.90 -4.61
N VAL A 25 -16.44 -3.04 -5.20
CA VAL A 25 -15.29 -3.17 -6.10
C VAL A 25 -15.68 -2.59 -7.48
N PRO A 26 -15.02 -1.53 -7.97
CA PRO A 26 -15.30 -0.99 -9.29
C PRO A 26 -15.06 -2.03 -10.40
N LEU A 27 -15.84 -1.94 -11.49
CA LEU A 27 -15.68 -2.83 -12.64
C LEU A 27 -14.50 -2.43 -13.54
N ILE A 28 -14.00 -1.20 -13.40
CA ILE A 28 -12.92 -0.64 -14.22
C ILE A 28 -11.57 -0.93 -13.56
N THR A 29 -10.68 -1.64 -14.27
CA THR A 29 -9.36 -2.04 -13.77
C THR A 29 -8.49 -0.85 -13.33
N SER A 30 -8.56 0.28 -14.02
CA SER A 30 -7.84 1.49 -13.59
C SER A 30 -8.34 2.01 -12.26
N GLU A 31 -9.65 2.03 -12.04
CA GLU A 31 -10.22 2.42 -10.75
C GLU A 31 -9.80 1.45 -9.65
N LEU A 32 -9.69 0.14 -9.94
CA LEU A 32 -9.19 -0.85 -9.00
C LEU A 32 -7.76 -0.59 -8.56
N HIS A 33 -6.83 -0.37 -9.50
CA HIS A 33 -5.44 -0.14 -9.14
C HIS A 33 -5.21 1.18 -8.43
N PHE A 34 -5.98 2.22 -8.75
CA PHE A 34 -5.88 3.52 -8.07
C PHE A 34 -6.59 3.54 -6.72
N ARG A 35 -7.52 2.61 -6.45
CA ARG A 35 -8.24 2.52 -5.16
C ARG A 35 -7.32 2.46 -3.95
N ARG A 36 -6.10 1.92 -4.08
CA ARG A 36 -5.07 1.98 -3.03
C ARG A 36 -4.87 3.39 -2.46
N CYS A 37 -4.95 4.41 -3.30
CA CYS A 37 -4.74 5.81 -2.91
C CYS A 37 -5.92 6.35 -2.07
N LEU A 38 -7.15 5.93 -2.42
CA LEU A 38 -8.34 6.21 -1.63
C LEU A 38 -8.27 5.52 -0.26
N LEU A 39 -7.90 4.23 -0.23
CA LEU A 39 -7.83 3.47 1.01
C LEU A 39 -6.73 3.97 1.94
N LEU A 40 -5.58 4.39 1.41
CA LEU A 40 -4.51 5.04 2.17
C LEU A 40 -5.00 6.33 2.84
N THR A 41 -5.81 7.12 2.11
CA THR A 41 -6.45 8.30 2.68
C THR A 41 -7.37 7.95 3.84
N GLN A 42 -8.24 6.95 3.68
CA GLN A 42 -9.15 6.53 4.74
C GLN A 42 -8.41 5.95 5.95
N ALA A 43 -7.34 5.18 5.71
CA ALA A 43 -6.47 4.68 6.77
C ALA A 43 -5.83 5.83 7.55
N SER A 44 -5.43 6.91 6.88
CA SER A 44 -4.88 8.10 7.55
C SER A 44 -5.90 8.87 8.39
N GLU A 45 -7.17 8.83 8.00
CA GLU A 45 -8.25 9.42 8.78
C GLU A 45 -8.59 8.55 10.01
N ALA A 46 -8.50 7.22 9.88
CA ALA A 46 -8.70 6.29 10.98
C ALA A 46 -7.52 6.29 11.99
N PHE A 47 -6.29 6.43 11.50
CA PHE A 47 -5.05 6.39 12.28
C PHE A 47 -4.17 7.61 11.97
N PRO A 48 -4.55 8.81 12.45
CA PRO A 48 -3.87 10.07 12.11
C PRO A 48 -2.48 10.22 12.75
N GLU A 49 -2.19 9.45 13.80
CA GLU A 49 -0.92 9.52 14.52
C GLU A 49 0.20 8.69 13.86
N CYS A 50 -0.12 7.84 12.89
CA CYS A 50 0.88 7.02 12.20
C CYS A 50 1.87 7.88 11.41
N ASP A 51 3.17 7.65 11.57
CA ASP A 51 4.20 8.30 10.77
C ASP A 51 4.33 7.68 9.37
N TRP A 52 4.12 6.37 9.27
CA TRP A 52 4.25 5.59 8.04
C TRP A 52 2.99 4.77 7.78
N TYR A 53 2.44 4.93 6.58
CA TYR A 53 1.40 4.06 6.05
C TYR A 53 2.02 3.05 5.09
N VAL A 54 1.61 1.77 5.21
CA VAL A 54 2.11 0.68 4.36
C VAL A 54 0.95 0.10 3.57
N TRP A 55 1.00 0.28 2.26
CA TRP A 55 0.08 -0.42 1.35
C TRP A 55 0.61 -1.82 1.04
N MET A 56 -0.29 -2.81 1.07
CA MET A 56 -0.04 -4.17 0.63
C MET A 56 -1.19 -4.64 -0.26
N ASP A 57 -0.88 -5.08 -1.48
CA ASP A 57 -1.85 -5.72 -2.38
C ASP A 57 -2.40 -7.01 -1.75
N THR A 58 -3.59 -7.43 -2.17
CA THR A 58 -4.32 -8.55 -1.55
C THR A 58 -3.69 -9.93 -1.81
N ASP A 59 -2.76 -10.01 -2.75
CA ASP A 59 -1.96 -11.17 -3.11
C ASP A 59 -0.60 -11.23 -2.36
N ILE A 60 -0.27 -10.23 -1.54
CA ILE A 60 0.95 -10.19 -0.72
C ILE A 60 0.72 -10.76 0.69
N TYR A 61 1.49 -11.76 1.09
CA TYR A 61 1.38 -12.41 2.41
C TYR A 61 2.67 -12.28 3.25
N VAL A 62 2.53 -12.40 4.57
CA VAL A 62 3.67 -12.43 5.50
C VAL A 62 4.34 -13.79 5.46
N GLN A 63 5.62 -13.83 5.08
CA GLN A 63 6.41 -15.06 5.12
C GLN A 63 6.97 -15.37 6.53
N SER A 64 7.37 -14.33 7.27
CA SER A 64 8.02 -14.49 8.58
C SER A 64 7.29 -13.70 9.66
N MET A 65 6.39 -14.36 10.38
CA MET A 65 5.53 -13.70 11.37
C MET A 65 6.28 -13.01 12.50
N HIS A 66 7.48 -13.48 12.89
CA HIS A 66 8.20 -12.97 14.05
C HIS A 66 9.17 -11.81 13.75
N ARG A 67 9.44 -11.52 12.48
CA ARG A 67 10.32 -10.41 12.11
C ARG A 67 9.49 -9.16 11.96
N ARG A 68 9.94 -8.06 12.56
CA ARG A 68 9.34 -6.74 12.39
C ARG A 68 9.68 -6.14 11.04
N ILE A 69 8.90 -5.14 10.61
CA ILE A 69 9.18 -4.41 9.37
C ILE A 69 10.52 -3.70 9.47
N GLU A 70 10.82 -3.07 10.60
CA GLU A 70 12.02 -2.24 10.79
C GLU A 70 13.32 -3.06 10.82
N GLU A 71 13.23 -4.40 10.92
CA GLU A 71 14.38 -5.29 10.76
C GLU A 71 14.77 -5.49 9.29
N CYS A 72 13.87 -5.18 8.36
CA CYS A 72 14.03 -5.41 6.93
C CYS A 72 14.22 -4.11 6.14
N ILE A 73 13.83 -2.97 6.71
CA ILE A 73 13.94 -1.65 6.08
C ILE A 73 14.23 -0.58 7.13
N ASP A 74 15.15 0.31 6.81
CA ASP A 74 15.46 1.48 7.63
C ASP A 74 14.51 2.64 7.27
N LEU A 75 13.72 3.08 8.25
CA LEU A 75 12.76 4.18 8.14
C LEU A 75 13.18 5.41 8.96
N THR A 76 14.44 5.46 9.41
CA THR A 76 14.93 6.51 10.34
C THR A 76 15.32 7.81 9.66
N ASP A 77 15.56 7.80 8.34
CA ASP A 77 15.87 9.02 7.57
C ASP A 77 14.60 9.88 7.42
N PRO A 78 14.53 11.07 8.06
CA PRO A 78 13.34 11.90 8.05
C PRO A 78 13.09 12.60 6.71
N THR A 79 14.05 12.53 5.78
CA THR A 79 13.93 13.15 4.45
C THR A 79 13.21 12.24 3.45
N ILE A 80 13.10 10.94 3.76
CA ILE A 80 12.45 9.98 2.87
C ILE A 80 10.93 10.08 3.03
N LEU A 81 10.25 10.22 1.89
CA LEU A 81 8.79 10.36 1.83
C LEU A 81 8.11 9.08 1.34
N TYR A 82 8.83 8.28 0.56
CA TYR A 82 8.34 7.03 -0.03
C TYR A 82 9.45 5.98 -0.03
N HIS A 83 9.13 4.76 0.40
CA HIS A 83 9.93 3.58 0.02
C HIS A 83 9.14 2.75 -0.98
N VAL A 84 9.77 2.50 -2.13
CA VAL A 84 9.26 1.70 -3.24
C VAL A 84 10.33 0.69 -3.66
N PHE A 85 9.90 -0.42 -4.25
CA PHE A 85 10.77 -1.55 -4.54
C PHE A 85 10.87 -1.79 -6.04
N HIS A 86 12.08 -2.06 -6.54
CA HIS A 86 12.28 -2.39 -7.96
C HIS A 86 11.82 -3.82 -8.26
N GLU A 87 11.36 -4.08 -9.48
CA GLU A 87 11.01 -5.44 -9.94
C GLU A 87 12.00 -5.98 -10.97
N LYS A 88 13.24 -5.49 -11.00
CA LYS A 88 14.26 -6.04 -11.90
C LYS A 88 14.36 -7.58 -11.75
N PRO A 89 14.48 -8.32 -12.86
CA PRO A 89 14.74 -7.87 -14.23
C PRO A 89 13.48 -7.57 -15.08
N TRP A 90 12.30 -7.42 -14.46
CA TRP A 90 11.05 -7.13 -15.17
C TRP A 90 10.96 -5.69 -15.71
N LEU A 91 9.91 -5.43 -16.49
CA LEU A 91 9.80 -4.24 -17.36
C LEU A 91 9.54 -2.93 -16.60
N TYR A 92 8.91 -2.95 -15.42
CA TYR A 92 8.58 -1.72 -14.71
C TYR A 92 9.71 -1.33 -13.74
N PRO A 93 10.04 -0.03 -13.57
CA PRO A 93 11.09 0.39 -12.66
C PRO A 93 10.81 0.03 -11.20
N VAL A 94 9.53 0.09 -10.80
CA VAL A 94 9.05 -0.17 -9.44
C VAL A 94 7.74 -0.94 -9.46
N ASN A 95 7.53 -1.77 -8.45
CA ASN A 95 6.26 -2.40 -8.14
C ASN A 95 5.69 -1.76 -6.86
N THR A 96 4.44 -1.31 -6.92
CA THR A 96 3.78 -0.60 -5.82
C THR A 96 2.80 -1.48 -5.03
N GLY A 97 2.84 -2.81 -5.25
CA GLY A 97 2.08 -3.78 -4.47
C GLY A 97 2.55 -3.87 -3.02
N VAL A 98 3.76 -3.41 -2.72
CA VAL A 98 4.17 -2.97 -1.39
C VAL A 98 4.69 -1.54 -1.52
N LYS A 99 4.13 -0.60 -0.75
CA LYS A 99 4.52 0.82 -0.79
C LYS A 99 4.48 1.41 0.61
N PHE A 100 5.54 2.09 1.01
CA PHE A 100 5.60 2.87 2.25
C PHE A 100 5.42 4.35 1.93
N ILE A 101 4.58 5.03 2.69
CA ILE A 101 4.19 6.42 2.48
C ILE A 101 4.29 7.14 3.82
N HIS A 102 5.13 8.17 3.89
CA HIS A 102 5.21 9.01 5.09
C HIS A 102 3.97 9.89 5.20
N LYS A 103 3.49 10.15 6.43
CA LYS A 103 2.26 10.93 6.66
C LYS A 103 2.27 12.32 6.03
N SER A 104 3.44 12.95 5.92
CA SER A 104 3.56 14.30 5.34
C SER A 104 3.13 14.38 3.88
N VAL A 105 3.14 13.26 3.14
CA VAL A 105 2.78 13.19 1.71
C VAL A 105 1.47 12.47 1.46
N ILE A 106 0.68 12.13 2.48
CA ILE A 106 -0.60 11.43 2.29
C ILE A 106 -1.58 12.21 1.40
N HIS A 107 -1.49 13.55 1.43
CA HIS A 107 -2.29 14.42 0.57
C HIS A 107 -2.01 14.22 -0.93
N TRP A 108 -0.84 13.71 -1.32
CA TRP A 108 -0.54 13.36 -2.71
C TRP A 108 -1.31 12.13 -3.17
N GLU A 109 -1.64 11.19 -2.28
CA GLU A 109 -2.46 10.03 -2.64
C GLU A 109 -3.88 10.48 -3.08
N LYS A 110 -4.43 11.52 -2.45
CA LYS A 110 -5.68 12.15 -2.92
C LYS A 110 -5.54 12.72 -4.34
N GLU A 111 -4.43 13.39 -4.65
CA GLU A 111 -4.15 13.93 -5.98
C GLU A 111 -3.95 12.82 -7.03
N ILE A 112 -3.22 11.76 -6.68
CA ILE A 112 -3.01 10.61 -7.56
C ILE A 112 -4.36 9.94 -7.88
N TYR A 113 -5.22 9.77 -6.86
CA TYR A 113 -6.55 9.20 -7.05
C TYR A 113 -7.46 10.04 -7.97
N SER A 114 -7.34 11.37 -7.93
CA SER A 114 -8.12 12.25 -8.82
C SER A 114 -7.74 12.06 -10.29
N LYS A 115 -6.53 11.59 -10.57
CA LYS A 115 -6.01 11.29 -11.90
C LYS A 115 -6.34 9.88 -12.40
N ARG A 116 -7.13 9.08 -11.67
CA ARG A 116 -7.47 7.69 -12.04
C ARG A 116 -8.22 7.59 -13.38
N GLU A 117 -8.97 8.62 -13.75
CA GLU A 117 -9.77 8.67 -14.97
C GLU A 117 -8.84 8.85 -16.18
N ASN A 118 -9.10 8.09 -17.25
CA ASN A 118 -8.36 8.14 -18.53
C ASN A 118 -6.88 7.68 -18.47
N VAL A 119 -6.48 6.94 -17.43
CA VAL A 119 -5.13 6.34 -17.39
C VAL A 119 -5.11 5.05 -18.21
N LEU A 120 -4.30 5.03 -19.26
CA LEU A 120 -3.96 3.81 -19.99
C LEU A 120 -3.04 2.96 -19.11
N ILE A 121 -3.63 1.99 -18.39
CA ILE A 121 -2.85 0.92 -17.78
C ILE A 121 -2.50 -0.07 -18.89
N PRO A 122 -1.20 -0.38 -19.12
CA PRO A 122 -0.84 -1.39 -20.11
C PRO A 122 -1.47 -2.73 -19.73
N LEU A 123 -2.47 -3.16 -20.50
CA LEU A 123 -3.25 -4.40 -20.28
C LEU A 123 -2.44 -5.69 -20.49
N ASN A 124 -1.15 -5.59 -20.86
CA ASN A 124 -0.30 -6.74 -21.17
C ASN A 124 0.30 -7.42 -19.93
N ARG A 125 -0.48 -7.60 -18.86
CA ARG A 125 -0.11 -8.48 -17.76
C ARG A 125 -1.32 -9.34 -17.39
N ASN A 126 -1.29 -10.60 -17.80
CA ASN A 126 -2.01 -11.64 -17.09
C ASN A 126 -1.33 -11.77 -15.73
N TRP A 127 -1.95 -11.22 -14.67
CA TRP A 127 -1.60 -11.48 -13.28
C TRP A 127 -2.17 -12.82 -12.86
#